data_AF-A0A534VF94-F1
#
_entry.id   AF-A0A534VF94-F1
#
_cell.length_a   1.000
_cell.length_b   1.000
_cell.length_c   1.000
_cell.angle_alpha   90.00
_cell.angle_beta   90.00
_cell.angle_gamma   90.00
#
_symmetry.space_group_name_H-M   'P 1'
#
loop_
_entity.id
_entity.type
_entity.pdbx_description
1 polymer ?
#
loop_
_entity_poly.entity_id
_entity_poly.type
_entity_poly.pdbx_seq_one_letter_code
_entity_poly.pdbx_strand_id
1 'polypeptide(L)'
;MQALVRASEYVVTLHSHEEMEADGLTVSDVEHVVLTGRIVGRQRDQRRKEWKYLVEGETLEGDAAVVVSKIGPTRKLVVVTVYAL
;
A
#
# COMPACT_ATOMS: atom_id res chain seq x y z
N MET A 1 -3.80 -9.47 -2.39
CA MET A 1 -2.82 -8.48 -1.89
C MET A 1 -2.04 -9.05 -0.72
N GLN A 2 -2.70 -9.44 0.38
CA GLN A 2 -2.06 -10.10 1.53
C GLN A 2 -1.10 -11.25 1.15
N ALA A 3 -1.52 -12.17 0.26
CA ALA A 3 -0.66 -13.26 -0.20
C ALA A 3 0.63 -12.80 -0.91
N LEU A 4 0.58 -11.67 -1.64
CA LEU A 4 1.74 -11.10 -2.31
C LEU A 4 2.71 -10.46 -1.31
N VAL A 5 2.18 -9.75 -0.31
CA VAL A 5 2.99 -9.21 0.80
C VAL A 5 3.70 -10.33 1.55
N ARG A 6 2.98 -11.40 1.94
CA ARG A 6 3.56 -12.56 2.64
C ARG A 6 4.65 -13.28 1.82
N ALA A 7 4.60 -13.19 0.49
CA ALA A 7 5.59 -13.77 -0.41
C ALA A 7 6.69 -12.77 -0.82
N SER A 8 6.70 -11.55 -0.27
CA SER A 8 7.58 -10.46 -0.70
C SER A 8 7.48 -10.14 -2.21
N GLU A 9 6.33 -10.42 -2.82
CA GLU A 9 6.02 -10.16 -4.22
C GLU A 9 5.40 -8.76 -4.40
N TYR A 10 6.10 -7.76 -3.89
CA TYR A 10 5.71 -6.36 -3.99
C TYR A 10 6.90 -5.44 -4.26
N VAL A 11 6.58 -4.22 -4.70
CA VAL A 11 7.55 -3.14 -4.89
C VAL A 11 6.99 -1.86 -4.28
N VAL A 12 7.88 -1.08 -3.67
CA VAL A 12 7.60 0.28 -3.21
C VAL A 12 8.12 1.24 -4.28
N THR A 13 7.25 2.11 -4.78
CA THR A 13 7.70 3.13 -5.75
C THR A 13 8.52 4.20 -5.04
N LEU A 14 9.40 4.89 -5.78
CA LEU A 14 10.19 6.00 -5.22
C LEU A 14 9.29 7.04 -4.52
N HIS A 15 8.20 7.43 -5.16
CA HIS A 15 7.23 8.35 -4.56
C HIS A 15 6.65 7.82 -3.24
N SER A 16 6.26 6.54 -3.17
CA SER A 16 5.80 5.96 -1.90
C SER A 16 6.87 5.96 -0.82
N HIS A 17 8.13 5.73 -1.19
CA HIS A 17 9.24 5.76 -0.25
C HIS A 17 9.47 7.16 0.32
N GLU A 18 9.38 8.20 -0.51
CA GLU A 18 9.48 9.60 -0.09
C GLU A 18 8.34 9.99 0.87
N GLU A 19 7.09 9.60 0.58
CA GLU A 19 5.95 9.86 1.47
C GLU A 19 6.08 9.08 2.80
N MET A 20 6.55 7.84 2.74
CA MET A 20 6.84 7.07 3.96
C MET A 20 7.89 7.75 4.83
N GLU A 21 8.97 8.27 4.25
CA GLU A 21 9.99 9.01 5.00
C GLU A 21 9.43 10.30 5.61
N ALA A 22 8.59 11.04 4.86
CA ALA A 22 7.94 12.26 5.33
C ALA A 22 7.00 12.00 6.53
N ASP A 23 6.29 10.87 6.52
CA ASP A 23 5.33 10.49 7.57
C ASP A 23 5.95 9.59 8.67
N GLY A 24 7.25 9.31 8.62
CA GLY A 24 7.92 8.45 9.60
C GLY A 24 7.53 6.97 9.53
N LEU A 25 7.00 6.52 8.41
CA LEU A 25 6.53 5.15 8.19
C LEU A 25 7.63 4.24 7.67
N THR A 26 7.65 2.99 8.14
CA THR A 26 8.57 1.96 7.65
C THR A 26 7.90 1.02 6.66
N VAL A 27 8.69 0.22 5.94
CA VAL A 27 8.16 -0.86 5.09
C VAL A 27 7.33 -1.85 5.92
N SER A 28 7.74 -2.11 7.16
CA SER A 28 7.02 -3.02 8.05
C SER A 28 5.64 -2.48 8.44
N ASP A 29 5.48 -1.16 8.55
CA ASP A 29 4.16 -0.54 8.76
C ASP A 29 3.26 -0.72 7.55
N VAL A 30 3.80 -0.52 6.33
CA VAL A 30 3.07 -0.77 5.08
C VAL A 30 2.64 -2.22 4.97
N GLU A 31 3.54 -3.16 5.27
CA GLU A 31 3.21 -4.59 5.30
C GLU A 31 2.12 -4.89 6.33
N HIS A 32 2.24 -4.35 7.54
CA HIS A 32 1.26 -4.53 8.61
C HIS A 32 -0.12 -4.03 8.19
N VAL A 33 -0.22 -2.79 7.70
CA VAL A 33 -1.47 -2.20 7.20
C VAL A 33 -2.10 -3.05 6.09
N VAL A 34 -1.31 -3.55 5.13
CA VAL A 34 -1.86 -4.41 4.06
C VAL A 34 -2.32 -5.77 4.57
N LEU A 35 -1.67 -6.31 5.62
CA LEU A 35 -1.97 -7.62 6.17
C LEU A 35 -3.18 -7.62 7.12
N THR A 36 -3.35 -6.57 7.92
CA THR A 36 -4.36 -6.50 8.99
C THR A 36 -5.50 -5.52 8.67
N GLY A 37 -5.24 -4.54 7.80
CA GLY A 37 -6.19 -3.52 7.40
C GLY A 37 -7.29 -4.03 6.47
N ARG A 38 -8.18 -3.10 6.10
CA ARG A 38 -9.35 -3.35 5.25
C ARG A 38 -9.36 -2.44 4.04
N ILE A 39 -9.88 -2.94 2.93
CA ILE A 39 -10.06 -2.12 1.73
C ILE A 39 -11.23 -1.17 1.96
N VAL A 40 -10.94 0.13 2.07
CA VAL A 40 -11.94 1.19 2.25
C VAL A 40 -12.32 1.88 0.94
N GLY A 41 -11.51 1.71 -0.11
CA GLY A 41 -11.76 2.34 -1.39
C GLY A 41 -11.16 1.58 -2.56
N ARG A 42 -11.78 1.76 -3.74
CA ARG A 42 -11.26 1.27 -5.02
C ARG A 42 -11.38 2.38 -6.05
N GLN A 43 -10.28 2.71 -6.71
CA GLN A 43 -10.24 3.73 -7.75
C GLN A 43 -9.83 3.08 -9.07
N ARG A 44 -10.64 3.24 -10.11
CA ARG A 44 -10.31 2.76 -11.45
C ARG A 44 -9.54 3.83 -12.20
N ASP A 45 -8.32 3.53 -12.61
CA ASP A 45 -7.60 4.36 -13.57
C ASP A 45 -8.31 4.27 -14.92
N GLN A 46 -8.97 5.37 -15.32
CA GLN A 46 -9.76 5.41 -16.55
C GLN A 46 -8.91 5.23 -17.82
N ARG A 47 -7.62 5.59 -17.78
CA ARG A 47 -6.71 5.51 -18.93
C ARG A 47 -6.09 4.12 -19.03
N ARG A 48 -5.65 3.56 -17.89
CA ARG A 48 -4.91 2.28 -17.86
C ARG A 48 -5.79 1.05 -17.61
N LYS A 49 -7.08 1.23 -17.28
CA LYS A 49 -8.01 0.18 -16.85
C LYS A 49 -7.51 -0.62 -15.65
N GLU A 50 -6.61 -0.04 -14.86
CA GLU A 50 -6.04 -0.64 -13.65
C GLU A 50 -6.86 -0.24 -12.42
N TRP A 51 -6.98 -1.16 -11.46
CA TRP A 51 -7.60 -0.86 -10.16
C TRP A 51 -6.51 -0.49 -9.14
N LYS A 52 -6.71 0.65 -8.48
CA LYS A 52 -6.03 0.99 -7.23
C LYS A 52 -6.94 0.66 -6.06
N TYR A 53 -6.34 0.19 -4.97
CA TYR A 53 -7.01 -0.20 -3.75
C TYR A 53 -6.45 0.65 -2.61
N LEU A 54 -7.34 1.23 -1.81
CA LEU A 54 -6.99 1.95 -0.59
C LEU A 54 -7.20 0.99 0.57
N VAL A 55 -6.13 0.64 1.27
CA VAL A 55 -6.16 -0.21 2.45
C VAL A 55 -5.90 0.67 3.65
N GLU A 56 -6.89 0.79 4.53
CA GLU A 56 -6.78 1.50 5.80
C GLU A 56 -6.53 0.49 6.92
N GLY A 57 -5.58 0.80 7.78
CA GLY A 57 -5.20 -0.03 8.92
C GLY A 57 -4.32 0.74 9.89
N GLU A 58 -3.73 0.01 10.83
CA GLU A 58 -2.85 0.57 11.85
C GLU A 58 -1.38 0.18 11.55
N THR A 59 -0.44 1.07 11.86
CA THR A 59 1.01 0.81 11.88
C THR A 59 1.36 -0.18 12.98
N LEU A 60 2.64 -0.54 13.10
CA LEU A 60 3.09 -1.38 14.22
C LEU A 60 2.96 -0.69 15.59
N GLU A 61 2.96 0.64 15.60
CA GLU A 61 2.81 1.45 16.83
C GLU A 61 1.35 1.81 17.13
N GLY A 62 0.42 1.46 16.24
CA GLY A 62 -1.02 1.70 16.41
C GLY A 62 -1.55 2.97 15.77
N ASP A 63 -0.70 3.73 15.07
CA ASP A 63 -1.12 4.91 14.33
C ASP A 63 -1.91 4.52 13.08
N ALA A 64 -2.89 5.31 12.70
CA ALA A 64 -3.69 5.02 11.52
C ALA A 64 -2.96 5.43 10.24
N ALA A 65 -2.98 4.57 9.22
CA ALA A 65 -2.36 4.81 7.93
C ALA A 65 -3.15 4.21 6.78
N VAL A 66 -2.97 4.77 5.58
CA VAL A 66 -3.59 4.28 4.35
C VAL A 66 -2.52 3.94 3.33
N VAL A 67 -2.58 2.70 2.84
CA VAL A 67 -1.73 2.23 1.73
C VAL A 67 -2.54 2.22 0.45
N VAL A 68 -2.08 2.96 -0.56
CA VAL A 68 -2.65 2.93 -1.91
C VAL A 68 -1.81 2.01 -2.78
N SER A 69 -2.42 0.94 -3.28
CA SER A 69 -1.68 -0.08 -4.05
C SER A 69 -2.45 -0.57 -5.27
N LYS A 70 -1.76 -1.24 -6.20
CA LYS A 70 -2.36 -1.92 -7.36
C LYS A 70 -1.63 -3.23 -7.67
N ILE A 71 -2.28 -4.11 -8.44
CA ILE A 71 -1.59 -5.28 -9.01
C ILE A 71 -1.03 -4.89 -10.38
N GLY A 72 0.29 -4.90 -10.50
CA GLY A 72 0.98 -4.59 -11.75
C GLY A 72 0.91 -5.73 -12.78
N PRO A 73 1.39 -5.48 -14.02
CA PRO A 73 1.37 -6.47 -15.10
C PRO A 73 2.23 -7.71 -14.81
N THR A 74 3.26 -7.57 -13.98
CA THR A 74 4.12 -8.68 -13.52
C THR A 74 3.52 -9.48 -12.36
N ARG A 75 2.25 -9.24 -12.02
CA ARG A 75 1.52 -9.83 -10.87
C ARG A 75 2.08 -9.48 -9.49
N LYS A 76 3.01 -8.53 -9.40
CA LYS A 76 3.48 -7.96 -8.14
C LYS A 76 2.52 -6.88 -7.63
N LEU A 77 2.43 -6.75 -6.31
CA LEU A 77 1.77 -5.62 -5.68
C LEU A 77 2.68 -4.39 -5.83
N VAL A 78 2.12 -3.28 -6.31
CA VAL A 78 2.83 -2.00 -6.44
C VAL A 78 2.24 -1.04 -5.43
N VAL A 79 3.04 -0.62 -4.45
CA VAL A 79 2.69 0.46 -3.53
C VAL A 79 2.90 1.78 -4.26
N VAL A 80 1.81 2.54 -4.40
CA VAL A 80 1.75 3.77 -5.21
C VAL A 80 1.97 5.00 -4.34
N THR A 81 1.35 5.04 -3.17
CA THR A 81 1.59 6.04 -2.12
C THR A 81 1.11 5.47 -0.78
N VAL A 82 1.59 6.02 0.32
CA VAL A 82 1.21 5.71 1.69
C VAL A 82 1.14 7.03 2.44
N TYR A 83 0.20 7.18 3.36
CA TYR A 83 0.13 8.35 4.23
C TYR A 83 -0.45 7.98 5.60
N ALA A 84 0.03 8.63 6.64
CA ALA A 84 -0.56 8.60 7.99
C ALA A 84 -1.85 9.46 8.05
N LEU A 85 -2.72 9.20 9.02
CA LEU A 85 -3.98 9.92 9.23
C LEU A 85 -3.94 10.90 10.41
#